data_AF-A0A4X1VR40-F1
#
_entry.id   AF-A0A4X1VR40-F1
#
_cell.length_a   1.000
_cell.length_b   1.000
_cell.length_c   1.000
_cell.angle_alpha   90.00
_cell.angle_beta   90.00
_cell.angle_gamma   90.00
#
_symmetry.space_group_name_H-M   'P 1'
#
loop_
_entity.id
_entity.type
_entity.pdbx_description
1 polymer ?
#
loop_
_entity_poly.entity_id
_entity_poly.type
_entity_poly.pdbx_seq_one_letter_code
_entity_poly.pdbx_strand_id
1 'polypeptide(L)'
;MFAFSLQCFQSLQEKVKQDGKVVKQEVKEREVVETQINSVKSWVQETKEYLGNPTIEIDAQLEELKVLLTETAHHRQNMEKMAEEQKNKYLGLYTILPSEVSLQLAEVALDLGTIHDQIQDKVKEVEQSKAMSQEFSRQIQKIAKDLTTILTKLRAKTDDLVQAKTDQKLLGEELDGCNLKLMELDEAIQKFSEQNGQLGKPLAKKIGKLTELHQQTVRQAENRISKLSQAAFHLEEYNEMLGLILKWIERAKVLVHGKIVWNSASQLREQYISHQTMLEESEEIHNDLEAMAEKLQALDSVYLTEKMSQQVVDLGRETEELRQMIKIRLQNLHDAAKDMKKFETELRNLQVALEQAQTTLTSPEVGRLSLKEQLSHRQHLLSEMESLKPKVQAVQICQSALRIPEDAVTSLPLCHAALRLQEEASRLQHTAIQQCNIMQAPTELFSIHQ
;
A
#
# COMPACT_ATOMS: atom_id res chain seq x y z
N MET A 1 15.88 111.69 71.56
CA MET A 1 14.66 110.85 71.40
C MET A 1 14.28 110.66 69.92
N PHE A 2 14.21 111.71 69.09
CA PHE A 2 13.91 111.62 67.64
C PHE A 2 14.95 110.85 66.78
N ALA A 3 16.26 110.96 67.07
CA ALA A 3 17.29 110.27 66.29
C ALA A 3 17.27 108.74 66.48
N PHE A 4 16.90 108.27 67.68
CA PHE A 4 16.84 106.85 68.02
C PHE A 4 15.61 106.16 67.39
N SER A 5 14.48 106.87 67.25
CA SER A 5 13.31 106.33 66.55
C SER A 5 13.49 106.30 65.03
N LEU A 6 14.20 107.28 64.44
CA LEU A 6 14.51 107.30 63.01
C LEU A 6 15.47 106.17 62.62
N GLN A 7 16.47 105.89 63.46
CA GLN A 7 17.43 104.81 63.25
C GLN A 7 16.80 103.42 63.44
N CYS A 8 15.87 103.27 64.38
CA CYS A 8 15.06 102.05 64.54
C CYS A 8 14.11 101.85 63.34
N PHE A 9 13.51 102.93 62.83
CA PHE A 9 12.65 102.89 61.64
C PHE A 9 13.45 102.55 60.37
N GLN A 10 14.66 103.10 60.19
CA GLN A 10 15.56 102.74 59.08
C GLN A 10 16.05 101.29 59.16
N SER A 11 16.41 100.82 60.35
CA SER A 11 16.76 99.41 60.61
C SER A 11 15.61 98.46 60.29
N LEU A 12 14.38 98.79 60.72
CA LEU A 12 13.17 98.04 60.37
C LEU A 12 12.89 98.09 58.86
N GLN A 13 13.12 99.23 58.20
CA GLN A 13 12.88 99.39 56.77
C GLN A 13 13.92 98.64 55.92
N GLU A 14 15.17 98.56 56.35
CA GLU A 14 16.20 97.69 55.75
C GLU A 14 15.86 96.21 55.98
N LYS A 15 15.47 95.84 57.20
CA LYS A 15 15.05 94.46 57.53
C LYS A 15 13.85 94.00 56.70
N VAL A 16 12.81 94.83 56.56
CA VAL A 16 11.65 94.55 55.69
C VAL A 16 12.06 94.45 54.22
N LYS A 17 13.02 95.25 53.74
CA LYS A 17 13.55 95.13 52.37
C LYS A 17 14.35 93.83 52.18
N GLN A 18 15.09 93.40 53.20
CA GLN A 18 15.88 92.17 53.18
C GLN A 18 14.97 90.94 53.25
N ASP A 19 14.02 90.92 54.18
CA ASP A 19 12.99 89.90 54.33
C ASP A 19 12.14 89.80 53.07
N GLY A 20 11.77 90.93 52.45
CA GLY A 20 11.05 90.95 51.17
C GLY A 20 11.83 90.37 49.99
N LYS A 21 13.17 90.45 49.99
CA LYS A 21 14.02 89.76 48.99
C LYS A 21 14.08 88.26 49.24
N VAL A 22 14.20 87.85 50.51
CA VAL A 22 14.24 86.44 50.92
C VAL A 22 12.91 85.75 50.59
N VAL A 23 11.77 86.39 50.89
CA VAL A 23 10.44 85.87 50.55
C VAL A 23 10.26 85.75 49.03
N LYS A 24 10.68 86.75 48.24
CA LYS A 24 10.61 86.66 46.77
C LYS A 24 11.46 85.53 46.19
N GLN A 25 12.62 85.26 46.80
CA GLN A 25 13.49 84.16 46.38
C GLN A 25 12.88 82.80 46.76
N GLU A 26 12.29 82.68 47.94
CA GLU A 26 11.60 81.45 48.37
C GLU A 26 10.43 81.09 47.46
N VAL A 27 9.61 82.06 47.05
CA VAL A 27 8.49 81.83 46.14
C VAL A 27 8.96 81.29 44.80
N LYS A 28 10.03 81.87 44.23
CA LYS A 28 10.62 81.38 42.97
C LYS A 28 11.18 79.97 43.11
N GLU A 29 11.85 79.66 44.22
CA GLU A 29 12.36 78.32 44.47
C GLU A 29 11.23 77.30 44.68
N ARG A 30 10.10 77.73 45.27
CA ARG A 30 8.90 76.90 45.37
C ARG A 30 8.26 76.64 44.01
N GLU A 31 8.18 77.64 43.14
CA GLU A 31 7.70 77.46 41.76
C GLU A 31 8.53 76.40 41.01
N VAL A 32 9.85 76.35 41.24
CA VAL A 32 10.72 75.31 40.66
C VAL A 32 10.36 73.91 41.19
N VAL A 33 10.15 73.77 42.50
CA VAL A 33 9.72 72.51 43.14
C VAL A 33 8.35 72.08 42.59
N GLU A 34 7.40 72.99 42.52
CA GLU A 34 6.07 72.75 41.98
C GLU A 34 6.11 72.32 40.51
N THR A 35 6.99 72.95 39.71
CA THR A 35 7.19 72.55 38.30
C THR A 35 7.71 71.12 38.19
N GLN A 36 8.64 70.72 39.05
CA GLN A 36 9.16 69.35 39.06
C GLN A 36 8.11 68.34 39.54
N ILE A 37 7.36 68.66 40.59
CA ILE A 37 6.22 67.85 41.08
C ILE A 37 5.20 67.65 39.95
N ASN A 38 4.83 68.72 39.25
CA ASN A 38 3.86 68.66 38.15
C ASN A 38 4.36 67.83 36.97
N SER A 39 5.66 67.90 36.64
CA SER A 39 6.25 67.03 35.61
C SER A 39 6.11 65.54 35.95
N VAL A 40 6.32 65.18 37.23
CA VAL A 40 6.16 63.79 37.68
C VAL A 40 4.67 63.39 37.67
N LYS A 41 3.77 64.26 38.11
CA LYS A 41 2.31 64.02 38.03
C LYS A 41 1.86 63.74 36.60
N SER A 42 2.34 64.51 35.62
CA SER A 42 2.06 64.27 34.20
C SER A 42 2.57 62.91 33.73
N TRP A 43 3.82 62.57 34.06
CA TRP A 43 4.41 61.27 33.70
C TRP A 43 3.64 60.09 34.32
N VAL A 44 3.21 60.19 35.58
CA VAL A 44 2.40 59.14 36.23
C VAL A 44 1.08 58.95 35.49
N GLN A 45 0.43 60.05 35.09
CA GLN A 45 -0.84 59.99 34.37
C GLN A 45 -0.68 59.36 32.97
N GLU A 46 0.35 59.76 32.21
CA GLU A 46 0.67 59.19 30.90
C GLU A 46 0.97 57.69 31.00
N THR A 47 1.75 57.29 32.00
CA THR A 47 2.08 55.88 32.26
C THR A 47 0.83 55.07 32.60
N LYS A 48 -0.06 55.63 33.42
CA LYS A 48 -1.33 54.98 33.78
C LYS A 48 -2.24 54.78 32.57
N GLU A 49 -2.29 55.74 31.66
CA GLU A 49 -3.03 55.63 30.40
C GLU A 49 -2.44 54.53 29.51
N TYR A 50 -1.12 54.46 29.40
CA TYR A 50 -0.42 53.40 28.67
C TYR A 50 -0.74 52.00 29.22
N LEU A 51 -0.69 51.81 30.55
CA LEU A 51 -1.00 50.52 31.19
C LEU A 51 -2.44 50.06 30.91
N GLY A 52 -3.37 51.01 30.76
CA GLY A 52 -4.78 50.72 30.48
C GLY A 52 -5.03 50.21 29.05
N ASN A 53 -4.23 50.65 28.07
CA ASN A 53 -4.37 50.21 26.68
C ASN A 53 -3.04 50.20 25.92
N PRO A 54 -2.19 49.19 26.15
CA PRO A 54 -0.94 49.05 25.42
C PRO A 54 -1.22 48.70 23.95
N THR A 55 -0.73 49.52 23.03
CA THR A 55 -0.94 49.39 21.57
C THR A 55 0.19 48.67 20.84
N ILE A 56 1.29 48.38 21.54
CA ILE A 56 2.47 47.73 20.98
C ILE A 56 2.41 46.19 21.12
N GLU A 57 3.28 45.50 20.39
CA GLU A 57 3.41 44.04 20.45
C GLU A 57 3.91 43.60 21.84
N ILE A 58 3.45 42.46 22.33
CA ILE A 58 3.76 41.95 23.69
C ILE A 58 5.26 41.90 24.03
N ASP A 59 6.13 41.56 23.08
CA ASP A 59 7.57 41.53 23.35
C ASP A 59 8.14 42.94 23.54
N ALA A 60 7.68 43.91 22.74
CA ALA A 60 8.02 45.32 22.92
C ALA A 60 7.37 45.91 24.18
N GLN A 61 6.14 45.47 24.50
CA GLN A 61 5.42 45.86 25.71
C GLN A 61 6.18 45.45 26.97
N LEU A 62 6.70 44.22 27.02
CA LEU A 62 7.45 43.76 28.17
C LEU A 62 8.74 44.57 28.37
N GLU A 63 9.43 44.93 27.30
CA GLU A 63 10.63 45.76 27.37
C GLU A 63 10.30 47.19 27.82
N GLU A 64 9.25 47.78 27.26
CA GLU A 64 8.76 49.12 27.65
C GLU A 64 8.36 49.17 29.13
N LEU A 65 7.64 48.16 29.63
CA LEU A 65 7.27 48.07 31.04
C LEU A 65 8.50 47.96 31.97
N LYS A 66 9.58 47.31 31.52
CA LYS A 66 10.84 47.24 32.27
C LYS A 66 11.54 48.59 32.30
N VAL A 67 11.51 49.34 31.20
CA VAL A 67 12.00 50.73 31.14
C VAL A 67 11.20 51.61 32.11
N LEU A 68 9.86 51.57 32.04
CA LEU A 68 8.98 52.33 32.93
C LEU A 68 9.19 51.99 34.41
N LEU A 69 9.49 50.73 34.77
CA LEU A 69 9.88 50.35 36.14
C LEU A 69 11.15 51.08 36.59
N THR A 70 12.16 51.17 35.72
CA THR A 70 13.41 51.88 36.03
C THR A 70 13.19 53.40 36.14
N GLU A 71 12.36 53.97 35.27
CA GLU A 71 11.97 55.38 35.34
C GLU A 71 11.19 55.70 36.62
N THR A 72 10.25 54.84 37.01
CA THR A 72 9.48 54.99 38.27
C THR A 72 10.41 54.99 39.48
N ALA A 73 11.40 54.09 39.51
CA ALA A 73 12.38 54.03 40.59
C ALA A 73 13.23 55.31 40.64
N HIS A 74 13.61 55.85 39.49
CA HIS A 74 14.32 57.12 39.40
C HIS A 74 13.47 58.29 39.89
N HIS A 75 12.21 58.39 39.46
CA HIS A 75 11.28 59.42 39.91
C HIS A 75 11.05 59.34 41.43
N ARG A 76 10.90 58.14 41.99
CA ARG A 76 10.76 57.94 43.44
C ARG A 76 11.98 58.44 44.21
N GLN A 77 13.18 58.07 43.77
CA GLN A 77 14.42 58.54 44.39
C GLN A 77 14.56 60.06 44.32
N ASN A 78 14.22 60.67 43.17
CA ASN A 78 14.23 62.11 43.01
C ASN A 78 13.21 62.80 43.94
N MET A 79 12.02 62.21 44.11
CA MET A 79 11.00 62.75 45.00
C MET A 79 11.39 62.67 46.48
N GLU A 80 11.99 61.55 46.91
CA GLU A 80 12.52 61.41 48.27
C GLU A 80 13.62 62.43 48.55
N LYS A 81 14.55 62.61 47.60
CA LYS A 81 15.61 63.62 47.68
C LYS A 81 15.02 65.03 47.77
N MET A 82 14.04 65.36 46.93
CA MET A 82 13.38 66.67 46.95
C MET A 82 12.65 66.93 48.26
N ALA A 83 11.94 65.93 48.80
CA ALA A 83 11.27 66.05 50.08
C ALA A 83 12.25 66.31 51.23
N GLU A 84 13.39 65.63 51.23
CA GLU A 84 14.45 65.84 52.22
C GLU A 84 15.14 67.20 52.05
N GLU A 85 15.40 67.64 50.81
CA GLU A 85 15.94 68.99 50.51
C GLU A 85 14.99 70.10 50.98
N GLN A 86 13.68 69.98 50.71
CA GLN A 86 12.69 70.95 51.20
C GLN A 86 12.63 70.97 52.73
N LYS A 87 12.55 69.80 53.36
CA LYS A 87 12.55 69.70 54.83
C LYS A 87 13.79 70.36 55.46
N ASN A 88 14.98 70.08 54.94
CA ASN A 88 16.23 70.66 55.43
C ASN A 88 16.30 72.17 55.20
N LYS A 89 15.81 72.67 54.06
CA LYS A 89 15.72 74.10 53.75
C LYS A 89 14.87 74.86 54.77
N TYR A 90 13.63 74.42 55.02
CA TYR A 90 12.75 75.13 55.95
C TYR A 90 13.19 74.98 57.42
N LEU A 91 13.80 73.84 57.79
CA LEU A 91 14.45 73.67 59.09
C LEU A 91 15.59 74.68 59.29
N GLY A 92 16.44 74.89 58.27
CA GLY A 92 17.52 75.89 58.30
C GLY A 92 17.03 77.34 58.37
N LEU A 93 15.80 77.60 57.90
CA LEU A 93 15.13 78.89 58.02
C LEU A 93 14.42 79.08 59.37
N TYR A 94 14.43 78.09 60.27
CA TYR A 94 13.65 78.05 61.52
C TYR A 94 12.15 78.27 61.30
N THR A 95 11.62 77.74 60.18
CA THR A 95 10.20 77.85 59.80
C THR A 95 9.62 76.48 59.49
N ILE A 96 8.29 76.39 59.48
CA ILE A 96 7.58 75.15 59.16
C ILE A 96 7.49 75.03 57.62
N LEU A 97 7.75 73.83 57.08
CA LEU A 97 7.50 73.50 55.69
C LEU A 97 6.02 73.80 55.35
N PRO A 98 5.73 74.57 54.28
CA PRO A 98 4.37 74.81 53.84
C PRO A 98 3.59 73.52 53.62
N SER A 99 2.40 73.44 54.19
CA SER A 99 1.55 72.25 54.12
C SER A 99 1.21 71.85 52.68
N GLU A 100 1.02 72.81 51.78
CA GLU A 100 0.77 72.57 50.35
C GLU A 100 1.91 71.77 49.70
N VAL A 101 3.17 72.20 49.90
CA VAL A 101 4.33 71.51 49.34
C VAL A 101 4.50 70.12 49.96
N SER A 102 4.32 70.02 51.28
CA SER A 102 4.38 68.72 51.97
C SER A 102 3.31 67.75 51.48
N LEU A 103 2.09 68.24 51.24
CA LEU A 103 0.97 67.44 50.75
C LEU A 103 1.24 66.97 49.32
N GLN A 104 1.63 67.88 48.42
CA GLN A 104 1.93 67.53 47.04
C GLN A 104 3.07 66.51 46.91
N LEU A 105 4.14 66.66 47.72
CA LEU A 105 5.25 65.70 47.75
C LEU A 105 4.78 64.32 48.23
N ALA A 106 3.93 64.26 49.26
CA ALA A 106 3.38 63.01 49.79
C ALA A 106 2.41 62.35 48.80
N GLU A 107 1.53 63.13 48.16
CA GLU A 107 0.62 62.66 47.12
C GLU A 107 1.39 62.03 45.95
N VAL A 108 2.38 62.73 45.41
CA VAL A 108 3.19 62.20 44.30
C VAL A 108 3.98 60.96 44.72
N ALA A 109 4.51 60.92 45.95
CA ALA A 109 5.19 59.74 46.44
C ALA A 109 4.25 58.52 46.54
N LEU A 110 2.99 58.72 46.95
CA LEU A 110 1.96 57.68 46.97
C LEU A 110 1.54 57.25 45.56
N ASP A 111 1.38 58.20 44.64
CA ASP A 111 1.05 57.94 43.24
C ASP A 111 2.17 57.15 42.54
N LEU A 112 3.43 57.50 42.80
CA LEU A 112 4.62 56.75 42.34
C LEU A 112 4.74 55.37 42.98
N GLY A 113 4.28 55.21 44.23
CA GLY A 113 4.11 53.92 44.88
C GLY A 113 3.12 53.04 44.12
N THR A 114 1.94 53.59 43.89
CA THR A 114 0.81 52.92 43.25
C THR A 114 1.11 52.55 41.80
N ILE A 115 1.69 53.46 41.01
CA ILE A 115 2.02 53.18 39.61
C ILE A 115 3.12 52.13 39.49
N HIS A 116 4.11 52.13 40.38
CA HIS A 116 5.15 51.10 40.38
C HIS A 116 4.57 49.70 40.58
N ASP A 117 3.67 49.55 41.56
CA ASP A 117 3.02 48.27 41.83
C ASP A 117 2.17 47.83 40.63
N GLN A 118 1.44 48.77 40.00
CA GLN A 118 0.68 48.49 38.78
C GLN A 118 1.58 48.07 37.60
N ILE A 119 2.70 48.73 37.36
CA ILE A 119 3.65 48.34 36.31
C ILE A 119 4.23 46.96 36.63
N GLN A 120 4.62 46.72 37.88
CA GLN A 120 5.21 45.44 38.31
C GLN A 120 4.23 44.27 38.15
N ASP A 121 2.97 44.45 38.55
CA ASP A 121 1.94 43.44 38.35
C ASP A 121 1.64 43.22 36.87
N LYS A 122 1.67 44.28 36.06
CA LYS A 122 1.50 44.15 34.61
C LYS A 122 2.66 43.39 33.95
N VAL A 123 3.90 43.61 34.39
CA VAL A 123 5.07 42.83 33.94
C VAL A 123 4.87 41.35 34.25
N LYS A 124 4.49 41.00 35.48
CA LYS A 124 4.25 39.61 35.88
C LYS A 124 3.14 38.96 35.04
N GLU A 125 2.04 39.68 34.82
CA GLU A 125 0.92 39.22 33.99
C GLU A 125 1.37 38.90 32.56
N VAL A 126 2.09 39.83 31.91
CA VAL A 126 2.60 39.65 30.55
C VAL A 126 3.59 38.50 30.45
N GLU A 127 4.52 38.37 31.40
CA GLU A 127 5.48 37.26 31.45
C GLU A 127 4.78 35.90 31.63
N GLN A 128 3.78 35.83 32.52
CA GLN A 128 3.00 34.62 32.75
C GLN A 128 2.21 34.21 31.50
N SER A 129 1.53 35.17 30.85
CA SER A 129 0.79 34.92 29.61
C SER A 129 1.70 34.45 28.47
N LYS A 130 2.91 35.01 28.37
CA LYS A 130 3.92 34.57 27.40
C LYS A 130 4.39 33.14 27.67
N ALA A 131 4.70 32.81 28.92
CA ALA A 131 5.09 31.46 29.31
C ALA A 131 3.99 30.43 29.00
N MET A 132 2.73 30.77 29.31
CA MET A 132 1.58 29.91 28.99
C MET A 132 1.41 29.69 27.48
N SER A 133 1.55 30.76 26.68
CA SER A 133 1.51 30.68 25.21
C SER A 133 2.60 29.76 24.63
N GLN A 134 3.79 29.78 25.22
CA GLN A 134 4.88 28.88 24.84
C GLN A 134 4.57 27.41 25.16
N GLU A 135 3.99 27.13 26.32
CA GLU A 135 3.59 25.76 26.68
C GLU A 135 2.48 25.25 25.76
N PHE A 136 1.47 26.07 25.45
CA PHE A 136 0.47 25.72 24.44
C PHE A 136 1.11 25.41 23.08
N SER A 137 2.06 26.24 22.63
CA SER A 137 2.79 25.98 21.39
C SER A 137 3.54 24.64 21.42
N ARG A 138 4.12 24.26 22.57
CA ARG A 138 4.80 22.97 22.75
C ARG A 138 3.83 21.79 22.70
N GLN A 139 2.65 21.92 23.31
CA GLN A 139 1.61 20.89 23.27
C GLN A 139 1.05 20.70 21.85
N ILE A 140 0.79 21.78 21.12
CA ILE A 140 0.39 21.74 19.71
C ILE A 140 1.43 20.95 18.89
N GLN A 141 2.71 21.27 19.05
CA GLN A 141 3.79 20.58 18.33
C GLN A 141 3.87 19.09 18.66
N LYS A 142 3.64 18.73 19.93
CA LYS A 142 3.62 17.33 20.36
C LYS A 142 2.49 16.56 19.65
N ILE A 143 1.26 17.07 19.69
CA ILE A 143 0.11 16.43 19.03
C ILE A 143 0.36 16.35 17.52
N ALA A 144 0.90 17.40 16.90
CA ALA A 144 1.24 17.37 15.47
C ALA A 144 2.25 16.26 15.12
N LYS A 145 3.26 16.04 15.98
CA LYS A 145 4.24 14.96 15.82
C LYS A 145 3.59 13.59 15.99
N ASP A 146 2.72 13.43 16.98
CA ASP A 146 2.01 12.18 17.24
C ASP A 146 1.11 11.83 16.03
N LEU A 147 0.33 12.80 15.51
CA LEU A 147 -0.48 12.64 14.29
C LEU A 147 0.37 12.31 13.06
N THR A 148 1.51 12.97 12.89
CA THR A 148 2.43 12.67 11.78
C THR A 148 2.96 11.24 11.88
N THR A 149 3.27 10.77 13.09
CA THR A 149 3.70 9.39 13.33
C THR A 149 2.59 8.40 12.97
N ILE A 150 1.35 8.66 13.40
CA ILE A 150 0.18 7.85 13.02
C ILE A 150 0.02 7.82 11.50
N LEU A 151 0.08 8.97 10.83
CA LEU A 151 0.01 9.07 9.36
C LEU A 151 1.08 8.22 8.65
N THR A 152 2.32 8.23 9.16
CA THR A 152 3.39 7.40 8.57
C THR A 152 3.09 5.90 8.73
N LYS A 153 2.61 5.47 9.90
CA LYS A 153 2.22 4.07 10.14
C LYS A 153 1.03 3.67 9.26
N LEU A 154 0.04 4.54 9.09
CA LEU A 154 -1.11 4.31 8.19
C LEU A 154 -0.70 4.15 6.72
N ARG A 155 0.43 4.71 6.28
CA ARG A 155 0.92 4.57 4.90
C ARG A 155 1.79 3.34 4.66
N ALA A 156 2.23 2.65 5.71
CA ALA A 156 3.08 1.48 5.57
C ALA A 156 2.31 0.30 4.95
N LYS A 157 2.91 -0.39 3.97
CA LYS A 157 2.39 -1.66 3.45
C LYS A 157 2.63 -2.79 4.46
N THR A 158 1.82 -3.84 4.40
CA THR A 158 1.92 -5.00 5.30
C THR A 158 2.09 -6.31 4.52
N ASP A 159 2.70 -7.31 5.13
CA ASP A 159 2.67 -8.72 4.71
C ASP A 159 1.80 -9.59 5.63
N ASP A 160 1.39 -9.07 6.79
CA ASP A 160 0.47 -9.74 7.72
C ASP A 160 -0.82 -8.91 7.86
N LEU A 161 -1.93 -9.46 7.35
CA LEU A 161 -3.23 -8.81 7.38
C LEU A 161 -3.87 -8.84 8.77
N VAL A 162 -3.62 -9.90 9.54
CA VAL A 162 -4.18 -10.07 10.90
C VAL A 162 -3.50 -9.08 11.84
N GLN A 163 -2.17 -8.99 11.76
CA GLN A 163 -1.40 -8.01 12.50
C GLN A 163 -1.79 -6.59 12.08
N ALA A 164 -1.88 -6.30 10.77
CA ALA A 164 -2.25 -4.97 10.29
C ALA A 164 -3.65 -4.53 10.73
N LYS A 165 -4.64 -5.44 10.81
CA LYS A 165 -5.97 -5.12 11.35
C LYS A 165 -5.92 -4.81 12.85
N THR A 166 -5.05 -5.50 13.59
CA THR A 166 -4.83 -5.26 15.02
C THR A 166 -4.14 -3.91 15.25
N ASP A 167 -3.06 -3.64 14.51
CA ASP A 167 -2.35 -2.36 14.54
C ASP A 167 -3.26 -1.21 14.14
N GLN A 168 -4.13 -1.41 13.14
CA GLN A 168 -5.12 -0.43 12.72
C GLN A 168 -6.07 -0.04 13.85
N LYS A 169 -6.47 -1.00 14.69
CA LYS A 169 -7.30 -0.73 15.87
C LYS A 169 -6.54 0.12 16.89
N LEU A 170 -5.29 -0.23 17.20
CA LEU A 170 -4.44 0.53 18.11
C LEU A 170 -4.19 1.97 17.60
N LEU A 171 -3.98 2.13 16.29
CA LEU A 171 -3.84 3.45 15.67
C LEU A 171 -5.12 4.29 15.77
N GLY A 172 -6.29 3.65 15.72
CA GLY A 172 -7.58 4.31 15.99
C GLY A 172 -7.64 4.85 17.42
N GLU A 173 -7.25 4.04 18.41
CA GLU A 173 -7.20 4.45 19.82
C GLU A 173 -6.18 5.59 20.05
N GLU A 174 -4.99 5.52 19.42
CA GLU A 174 -4.00 6.60 19.46
C GLU A 174 -4.56 7.90 18.84
N LEU A 175 -5.32 7.80 17.74
CA LEU A 175 -5.93 8.92 17.04
C LEU A 175 -7.05 9.58 17.87
N ASP A 176 -7.91 8.78 18.49
CA ASP A 176 -8.94 9.26 19.42
C ASP A 176 -8.29 9.96 20.62
N GLY A 177 -7.20 9.41 21.15
CA GLY A 177 -6.40 10.05 22.20
C GLY A 177 -5.78 11.38 21.77
N CYS A 178 -5.42 11.55 20.50
CA CYS A 178 -4.99 12.84 19.95
C CYS A 178 -6.16 13.82 19.84
N ASN A 179 -7.35 13.35 19.43
CA ASN A 179 -8.54 14.17 19.33
C ASN A 179 -8.97 14.75 20.69
N LEU A 180 -8.98 13.92 21.74
CA LEU A 180 -9.30 14.36 23.10
C LEU A 180 -8.36 15.47 23.57
N LYS A 181 -7.04 15.26 23.47
CA LYS A 181 -6.03 16.26 23.83
C LYS A 181 -6.17 17.54 23.00
N LEU A 182 -6.50 17.41 21.71
CA LEU A 182 -6.72 18.54 20.83
C LEU A 182 -7.93 19.38 21.26
N MET A 183 -9.05 18.74 21.61
CA MET A 183 -10.25 19.42 22.10
C MET A 183 -10.00 20.15 23.43
N GLU A 184 -9.35 19.48 24.38
CA GLU A 184 -8.97 20.09 25.67
C GLU A 184 -8.05 21.31 25.46
N LEU A 185 -7.09 21.19 24.54
CA LEU A 185 -6.15 22.25 24.21
C LEU A 185 -6.82 23.43 23.48
N ASP A 186 -7.75 23.16 22.57
CA ASP A 186 -8.53 24.20 21.88
C ASP A 186 -9.37 25.00 22.88
N GLU A 187 -10.07 24.33 23.80
CA GLU A 187 -10.86 24.99 24.85
C GLU A 187 -9.97 25.86 25.77
N ALA A 188 -8.81 25.33 26.19
CA ALA A 188 -7.86 26.08 27.00
C ALA A 188 -7.30 27.32 26.27
N ILE A 189 -7.00 27.19 24.98
CA ILE A 189 -6.52 28.29 24.14
C ILE A 189 -7.63 29.31 23.90
N GLN A 190 -8.89 28.89 23.75
CA GLN A 190 -10.03 29.81 23.61
C GLN A 190 -10.17 30.68 24.86
N LYS A 191 -10.20 30.06 26.05
CA LYS A 191 -10.23 30.77 27.34
C LYS A 191 -9.03 31.70 27.51
N PHE A 192 -7.83 31.26 27.13
CA PHE A 192 -6.63 32.09 27.16
C PHE A 192 -6.73 33.29 26.19
N SER A 193 -7.31 33.09 25.01
CA SER A 193 -7.44 34.11 23.96
C SER A 193 -8.40 35.24 24.32
N GLU A 194 -9.42 34.95 25.15
CA GLU A 194 -10.34 35.95 25.69
C GLU A 194 -9.60 36.99 26.55
N GLN A 195 -8.59 36.55 27.29
CA GLN A 195 -7.77 37.41 28.15
C GLN A 195 -6.52 37.96 27.42
N ASN A 196 -6.00 37.22 26.44
CA ASN A 196 -4.71 37.50 25.79
C ASN A 196 -4.82 37.49 24.26
N GLY A 197 -5.61 38.40 23.69
CA GLY A 197 -5.95 38.38 22.26
C GLY A 197 -4.76 38.38 21.29
N GLN A 198 -3.65 39.06 21.62
CA GLN A 198 -2.45 39.09 20.76
C GLN A 198 -1.72 37.72 20.70
N LEU A 199 -1.61 37.00 21.82
CA LEU A 199 -0.98 35.67 21.88
C LEU A 199 -1.93 34.54 21.47
N GLY A 200 -3.23 34.72 21.74
CA GLY A 200 -4.26 33.73 21.47
C GLY A 200 -4.53 33.52 19.97
N LYS A 201 -4.60 34.60 19.18
CA LYS A 201 -4.91 34.51 17.74
C LYS A 201 -3.95 33.59 16.95
N PRO A 202 -2.62 33.69 17.10
CA PRO A 202 -1.69 32.75 16.47
C PRO A 202 -1.88 31.30 16.92
N LEU A 203 -2.18 31.07 18.20
CA LEU A 203 -2.43 29.73 18.75
C LEU A 203 -3.70 29.12 18.18
N ALA A 204 -4.80 29.87 18.14
CA ALA A 204 -6.07 29.43 17.55
C ALA A 204 -5.89 29.05 16.07
N LYS A 205 -5.11 29.83 15.30
CA LYS A 205 -4.78 29.48 13.91
C LYS A 205 -3.98 28.17 13.80
N LYS A 206 -3.05 27.92 14.73
CA LYS A 206 -2.30 26.66 14.77
C LYS A 206 -3.20 25.49 15.12
N ILE A 207 -4.12 25.65 16.07
CA ILE A 207 -5.13 24.64 16.41
C ILE A 207 -6.02 24.32 15.20
N GLY A 208 -6.52 25.32 14.48
CA GLY A 208 -7.33 25.09 13.27
C GLY A 208 -6.61 24.22 12.23
N LYS A 209 -5.31 24.45 12.01
CA LYS A 209 -4.48 23.59 11.14
C LYS A 209 -4.29 22.18 11.71
N LEU A 210 -4.12 22.06 13.02
CA LEU A 210 -3.96 20.77 13.69
C LEU A 210 -5.25 19.95 13.63
N THR A 211 -6.42 20.59 13.75
CA THR A 211 -7.73 19.98 13.54
C THR A 211 -7.92 19.49 12.12
N GLU A 212 -7.49 20.26 11.12
CA GLU A 212 -7.50 19.82 9.73
C GLU A 212 -6.59 18.59 9.52
N LEU A 213 -5.39 18.59 10.07
CA LEU A 213 -4.47 17.45 10.02
C LEU A 213 -5.08 16.20 10.69
N HIS A 214 -5.72 16.37 11.84
CA HIS A 214 -6.43 15.28 12.52
C HIS A 214 -7.54 14.70 11.63
N GLN A 215 -8.40 15.55 11.04
CA GLN A 215 -9.46 15.10 10.13
C GLN A 215 -8.92 14.38 8.90
N GLN A 216 -7.82 14.85 8.32
CA GLN A 216 -7.15 14.16 7.22
C GLN A 216 -6.63 12.78 7.64
N THR A 217 -6.09 12.68 8.87
CA THR A 217 -5.60 11.42 9.44
C THR A 217 -6.74 10.43 9.67
N VAL A 218 -7.89 10.88 10.18
CA VAL A 218 -9.11 10.06 10.32
C VAL A 218 -9.54 9.48 8.97
N ARG A 219 -9.64 10.32 7.93
CA ARG A 219 -10.01 9.86 6.59
C ARG A 219 -9.02 8.83 6.03
N GLN A 220 -7.72 9.00 6.29
CA GLN A 220 -6.72 8.01 5.88
C GLN A 220 -6.87 6.69 6.65
N ALA A 221 -7.17 6.75 7.94
CA ALA A 221 -7.42 5.55 8.76
C ALA A 221 -8.67 4.79 8.27
N GLU A 222 -9.77 5.49 8.01
CA GLU A 222 -11.00 4.90 7.46
C GLU A 222 -10.75 4.27 6.08
N ASN A 223 -10.09 4.98 5.18
CA ASN A 223 -9.73 4.46 3.86
C ASN A 223 -8.88 3.18 3.96
N ARG A 224 -7.90 3.17 4.86
CA ARG A 224 -7.07 1.99 5.11
C ARG A 224 -7.88 0.82 5.64
N ILE A 225 -8.83 1.03 6.56
CA ILE A 225 -9.71 -0.03 7.07
C ILE A 225 -10.50 -0.68 5.92
N SER A 226 -11.09 0.12 5.03
CA SER A 226 -11.80 -0.39 3.86
C SER A 226 -10.89 -1.22 2.94
N LYS A 227 -9.68 -0.72 2.65
CA LYS A 227 -8.69 -1.41 1.82
C LYS A 227 -8.18 -2.71 2.47
N LEU A 228 -7.91 -2.71 3.77
CA LEU A 228 -7.51 -3.93 4.51
C LEU A 228 -8.62 -4.98 4.50
N SER A 229 -9.88 -4.54 4.50
CA SER A 229 -11.03 -5.46 4.42
C SER A 229 -11.14 -6.05 3.02
N GLN A 230 -10.98 -5.23 1.98
CA GLN A 230 -10.95 -5.67 0.59
C GLN A 230 -9.75 -6.59 0.29
N ALA A 231 -8.58 -6.28 0.87
CA ALA A 231 -7.37 -7.08 0.72
C ALA A 231 -7.55 -8.51 1.24
N ALA A 232 -8.34 -8.72 2.29
CA ALA A 232 -8.65 -10.05 2.78
C ALA A 232 -9.30 -10.93 1.70
N PHE A 233 -10.28 -10.36 1.00
CA PHE A 233 -11.03 -11.04 -0.04
C PHE A 233 -10.16 -11.33 -1.26
N HIS A 234 -9.40 -10.33 -1.73
CA HIS A 234 -8.49 -10.52 -2.87
C HIS A 234 -7.39 -11.55 -2.58
N LEU A 235 -6.90 -11.64 -1.33
CA LEU A 235 -5.94 -12.67 -0.93
C LEU A 235 -6.57 -14.07 -0.90
N GLU A 236 -7.83 -14.19 -0.47
CA GLU A 236 -8.55 -15.47 -0.49
C GLU A 236 -8.74 -15.96 -1.93
N GLU A 237 -9.24 -15.10 -2.82
CA GLU A 237 -9.40 -15.41 -4.25
C GLU A 237 -8.05 -15.75 -4.92
N TYR A 238 -7.00 -14.99 -4.63
CA TYR A 238 -5.65 -15.29 -5.13
C TYR A 238 -5.19 -16.69 -4.69
N ASN A 239 -5.42 -17.06 -3.43
CA ASN A 239 -5.01 -18.36 -2.91
C ASN A 239 -5.86 -19.51 -3.48
N GLU A 240 -7.14 -19.27 -3.76
CA GLU A 240 -8.00 -20.23 -4.45
C GLU A 240 -7.49 -20.51 -5.87
N MET A 241 -7.23 -19.46 -6.65
CA MET A 241 -6.66 -19.56 -8.00
C MET A 241 -5.30 -20.27 -7.97
N LEU A 242 -4.40 -19.87 -7.05
CA LEU A 242 -3.12 -20.53 -6.85
C LEU A 242 -3.29 -22.04 -6.62
N GLY A 243 -4.27 -22.44 -5.79
CA GLY A 243 -4.57 -23.84 -5.53
C GLY A 243 -5.06 -24.60 -6.76
N LEU A 244 -5.88 -23.98 -7.63
CA LEU A 244 -6.34 -24.56 -8.89
C LEU A 244 -5.20 -24.76 -9.88
N ILE A 245 -4.37 -23.73 -10.06
CA ILE A 245 -3.22 -23.75 -10.98
C ILE A 245 -2.22 -24.82 -10.55
N LEU A 246 -1.86 -24.89 -9.27
CA LEU A 246 -0.93 -25.91 -8.77
C LEU A 246 -1.46 -27.34 -9.00
N LYS A 247 -2.77 -27.56 -8.81
CA LYS A 247 -3.40 -28.86 -9.10
C LYS A 247 -3.35 -29.20 -10.59
N TRP A 248 -3.60 -28.22 -11.46
CA TRP A 248 -3.48 -28.40 -12.90
C TRP A 248 -2.04 -28.72 -13.31
N ILE A 249 -1.05 -27.97 -12.79
CA ILE A 249 0.39 -28.21 -13.05
C ILE A 249 0.77 -29.64 -12.67
N GLU A 250 0.35 -30.12 -11.50
CA GLU A 250 0.64 -31.49 -11.07
C GLU A 250 0.02 -32.53 -12.01
N ARG A 251 -1.26 -32.36 -12.36
CA ARG A 251 -1.95 -33.24 -13.33
C ARG A 251 -1.26 -33.23 -14.70
N ALA A 252 -0.89 -32.05 -15.18
CA ALA A 252 -0.22 -31.87 -16.47
C ALA A 252 1.16 -32.54 -16.46
N LYS A 253 1.94 -32.39 -15.38
CA LYS A 253 3.23 -33.09 -15.19
C LYS A 253 3.07 -34.60 -15.24
N VAL A 254 2.11 -35.15 -14.50
CA VAL A 254 1.82 -36.60 -14.51
C VAL A 254 1.42 -37.04 -15.92
N LEU A 255 0.58 -36.26 -16.59
CA LEU A 255 0.15 -36.57 -17.95
C LEU A 255 1.34 -36.62 -18.90
N VAL A 256 2.15 -35.54 -19.02
CA VAL A 256 3.24 -35.44 -20.00
C VAL A 256 4.38 -36.44 -19.75
N HIS A 257 4.66 -36.78 -18.49
CA HIS A 257 5.71 -37.76 -18.13
C HIS A 257 5.20 -39.21 -18.05
N GLY A 258 3.88 -39.44 -18.09
CA GLY A 258 3.29 -40.79 -18.10
C GLY A 258 3.75 -41.60 -19.31
N LYS A 259 3.69 -42.93 -19.28
CA LYS A 259 4.05 -43.77 -20.45
C LYS A 259 2.89 -43.84 -21.44
N ILE A 260 3.17 -43.74 -22.74
CA ILE A 260 2.16 -43.93 -23.80
C ILE A 260 1.90 -45.42 -23.99
N VAL A 261 0.62 -45.81 -24.06
CA VAL A 261 0.21 -47.17 -24.38
C VAL A 261 -0.11 -47.28 -25.87
N TRP A 262 0.67 -48.11 -26.59
CA TRP A 262 0.64 -48.18 -28.06
C TRP A 262 -0.21 -49.33 -28.64
N ASN A 263 -1.01 -50.05 -27.84
CA ASN A 263 -1.53 -51.36 -28.28
C ASN A 263 -2.58 -51.31 -29.39
N SER A 264 -3.38 -50.24 -29.47
CA SER A 264 -4.44 -50.09 -30.46
C SER A 264 -4.73 -48.63 -30.79
N ALA A 265 -5.39 -48.40 -31.93
CA ALA A 265 -5.83 -47.08 -32.34
C ALA A 265 -6.85 -46.47 -31.36
N SER A 266 -7.69 -47.31 -30.73
CA SER A 266 -8.65 -46.87 -29.72
C SER A 266 -7.96 -46.36 -28.45
N GLN A 267 -6.93 -47.08 -27.96
CA GLN A 267 -6.17 -46.68 -26.77
C GLN A 267 -5.37 -45.38 -27.02
N LEU A 268 -4.75 -45.25 -28.20
CA LEU A 268 -4.08 -44.01 -28.59
C LEU A 268 -5.06 -42.83 -28.71
N ARG A 269 -6.29 -43.10 -29.19
CA ARG A 269 -7.36 -42.09 -29.24
C ARG A 269 -7.82 -41.66 -27.84
N GLU A 270 -7.96 -42.58 -26.89
CA GLU A 270 -8.30 -42.26 -25.50
C GLU A 270 -7.22 -41.37 -24.87
N GLN A 271 -5.95 -41.74 -25.03
CA GLN A 271 -4.80 -40.94 -24.58
C GLN A 271 -4.80 -39.55 -25.24
N TYR A 272 -5.10 -39.46 -26.54
CA TYR A 272 -5.24 -38.19 -27.25
C TYR A 272 -6.34 -37.32 -26.62
N ILE A 273 -7.51 -37.87 -26.31
CA ILE A 273 -8.61 -37.13 -25.67
C ILE A 273 -8.16 -36.58 -24.32
N SER A 274 -7.46 -37.37 -23.49
CA SER A 274 -6.95 -36.88 -22.21
C SER A 274 -5.97 -35.70 -22.36
N HIS A 275 -5.11 -35.71 -23.38
CA HIS A 275 -4.20 -34.60 -23.66
C HIS A 275 -4.95 -33.39 -24.22
N GLN A 276 -5.97 -33.61 -25.04
CA GLN A 276 -6.80 -32.55 -25.59
C GLN A 276 -7.57 -31.83 -24.48
N THR A 277 -8.21 -32.57 -23.57
CA THR A 277 -8.91 -31.99 -22.42
C THR A 277 -7.95 -31.21 -21.51
N MET A 278 -6.74 -31.73 -21.24
CA MET A 278 -5.75 -30.98 -20.45
C MET A 278 -5.32 -29.67 -21.12
N LEU A 279 -5.23 -29.67 -22.46
CA LEU A 279 -4.90 -28.48 -23.23
C LEU A 279 -6.02 -27.46 -23.21
N GLU A 280 -7.28 -27.89 -23.30
CA GLU A 280 -8.46 -27.02 -23.18
C GLU A 280 -8.54 -26.38 -21.78
N GLU A 281 -8.34 -27.16 -20.71
CA GLU A 281 -8.26 -26.65 -19.34
C GLU A 281 -7.15 -25.58 -19.16
N SER A 282 -6.08 -25.62 -19.97
CA SER A 282 -4.99 -24.63 -19.87
C SER A 282 -5.41 -23.20 -20.24
N GLU A 283 -6.52 -23.03 -20.96
CA GLU A 283 -7.07 -21.70 -21.26
C GLU A 283 -7.64 -21.04 -20.00
N GLU A 284 -8.33 -21.81 -19.15
CA GLU A 284 -8.83 -21.33 -17.85
C GLU A 284 -7.67 -20.94 -16.94
N ILE A 285 -6.58 -21.72 -16.93
CA ILE A 285 -5.37 -21.40 -16.17
C ILE A 285 -4.74 -20.07 -16.58
N HIS A 286 -4.74 -19.75 -17.88
CA HIS A 286 -4.22 -18.46 -18.35
C HIS A 286 -5.07 -17.29 -17.83
N ASN A 287 -6.40 -17.43 -17.90
CA ASN A 287 -7.32 -16.43 -17.35
C ASN A 287 -7.14 -16.27 -15.84
N ASP A 288 -6.95 -17.38 -15.10
CA ASP A 288 -6.69 -17.35 -13.66
C ASP A 288 -5.38 -16.62 -13.33
N LEU A 289 -4.32 -16.82 -14.12
CA LEU A 289 -3.05 -16.10 -13.95
C LEU A 289 -3.20 -14.60 -14.18
N GLU A 290 -3.97 -14.18 -15.19
CA GLU A 290 -4.29 -12.77 -15.42
C GLU A 290 -5.13 -12.20 -14.26
N ALA A 291 -6.16 -12.91 -13.83
CA ALA A 291 -6.98 -12.53 -12.68
C ALA A 291 -6.13 -12.40 -11.40
N MET A 292 -5.20 -13.33 -11.15
CA MET A 292 -4.25 -13.23 -10.03
C MET A 292 -3.42 -11.93 -10.11
N ALA A 293 -2.94 -11.55 -11.30
CA ALA A 293 -2.21 -10.30 -11.48
C ALA A 293 -3.08 -9.06 -11.19
N GLU A 294 -4.36 -9.07 -11.57
CA GLU A 294 -5.32 -8.01 -11.23
C GLU A 294 -5.56 -7.91 -9.71
N LYS A 295 -5.70 -9.05 -9.02
CA LYS A 295 -5.81 -9.08 -7.54
C LYS A 295 -4.57 -8.48 -6.88
N LEU A 296 -3.37 -8.80 -7.38
CA LEU A 296 -2.13 -8.20 -6.89
C LEU A 296 -2.08 -6.69 -7.10
N GLN A 297 -2.55 -6.19 -8.24
CA GLN A 297 -2.66 -4.76 -8.48
C GLN A 297 -3.61 -4.08 -7.48
N ALA A 298 -4.75 -4.70 -7.16
CA ALA A 298 -5.69 -4.19 -6.16
C ALA A 298 -5.09 -4.19 -4.74
N LEU A 299 -4.22 -5.17 -4.43
CA LEU A 299 -3.55 -5.32 -3.15
C LEU A 299 -2.39 -4.34 -2.93
N ASP A 300 -1.73 -3.87 -4.00
CA ASP A 300 -0.47 -3.12 -3.93
C ASP A 300 -0.53 -1.90 -3.00
N SER A 301 -1.68 -1.24 -2.90
CA SER A 301 -1.80 -0.03 -2.08
C SER A 301 -1.70 -0.26 -0.55
N VAL A 302 -1.88 -1.49 -0.08
CA VAL A 302 -1.86 -1.84 1.36
C VAL A 302 -1.01 -3.05 1.69
N TYR A 303 -0.73 -3.92 0.72
CA TYR A 303 -0.05 -5.20 0.93
C TYR A 303 1.27 -5.27 0.13
N LEU A 304 2.25 -6.00 0.64
CA LEU A 304 3.52 -6.28 -0.03
C LEU A 304 3.32 -7.42 -1.04
N THR A 305 3.36 -7.10 -2.33
CA THR A 305 2.97 -8.00 -3.43
C THR A 305 4.15 -8.51 -4.24
N GLU A 306 5.39 -8.13 -3.93
CA GLU A 306 6.55 -8.38 -4.79
C GLU A 306 6.82 -9.88 -4.97
N LYS A 307 6.80 -10.65 -3.87
CA LYS A 307 7.02 -12.11 -3.92
C LYS A 307 5.89 -12.83 -4.65
N MET A 308 4.65 -12.39 -4.47
CA MET A 308 3.48 -12.98 -5.11
C MET A 308 3.48 -12.67 -6.62
N SER A 309 3.90 -11.46 -7.00
CA SER A 309 4.05 -11.09 -8.41
C SER A 309 5.08 -11.98 -9.11
N GLN A 310 6.21 -12.27 -8.44
CA GLN A 310 7.18 -13.23 -8.95
C GLN A 310 6.60 -14.64 -9.06
N GLN A 311 5.81 -15.09 -8.07
CA GLN A 311 5.14 -16.38 -8.11
C GLN A 311 4.20 -16.51 -9.32
N VAL A 312 3.42 -15.48 -9.65
CA VAL A 312 2.55 -15.47 -10.84
C VAL A 312 3.38 -15.61 -12.13
N VAL A 313 4.51 -14.92 -12.22
CA VAL A 313 5.43 -15.04 -13.37
C VAL A 313 6.00 -16.45 -13.49
N ASP A 314 6.44 -17.04 -12.38
CA ASP A 314 7.02 -18.38 -12.36
C ASP A 314 5.98 -19.46 -12.74
N LEU A 315 4.76 -19.34 -12.22
CA LEU A 315 3.62 -20.21 -12.57
C LEU A 315 3.22 -20.06 -14.03
N GLY A 316 3.24 -18.84 -14.57
CA GLY A 316 2.95 -18.57 -15.98
C GLY A 316 3.98 -19.24 -16.90
N ARG A 317 5.27 -19.15 -16.55
CA ARG A 317 6.33 -19.84 -17.29
C ARG A 317 6.16 -21.36 -17.25
N GLU A 318 5.96 -21.94 -16.06
CA GLU A 318 5.80 -23.40 -15.90
C GLU A 318 4.57 -23.94 -16.63
N THR A 319 3.43 -23.23 -16.53
CA THR A 319 2.20 -23.57 -17.24
C THR A 319 2.42 -23.56 -18.76
N GLU A 320 3.11 -22.54 -19.29
CA GLU A 320 3.37 -22.44 -20.72
C GLU A 320 4.31 -23.54 -21.21
N GLU A 321 5.37 -23.87 -20.46
CA GLU A 321 6.26 -24.99 -20.76
C GLU A 321 5.49 -26.32 -20.85
N LEU A 322 4.62 -26.59 -19.88
CA LEU A 322 3.76 -27.79 -19.87
C LEU A 322 2.77 -27.79 -21.04
N ARG A 323 2.14 -26.64 -21.34
CA ARG A 323 1.22 -26.50 -22.47
C ARG A 323 1.89 -26.83 -23.80
N GLN A 324 3.12 -26.37 -24.00
CA GLN A 324 3.89 -26.70 -25.21
C GLN A 324 4.25 -28.18 -25.28
N MET A 325 4.67 -28.80 -24.17
CA MET A 325 4.91 -30.25 -24.11
C MET A 325 3.64 -31.05 -24.44
N ILE A 326 2.49 -30.65 -23.90
CA ILE A 326 1.19 -31.27 -24.20
C ILE A 326 0.87 -31.15 -25.68
N LYS A 327 1.02 -29.97 -26.29
CA LYS A 327 0.76 -29.74 -27.73
C LYS A 327 1.61 -30.65 -28.62
N ILE A 328 2.91 -30.72 -28.36
CA ILE A 328 3.84 -31.59 -29.11
C ILE A 328 3.40 -33.05 -28.98
N ARG A 329 3.11 -33.49 -27.76
CA ARG A 329 2.71 -34.87 -27.48
C ARG A 329 1.37 -35.24 -28.09
N LEU A 330 0.42 -34.31 -28.09
CA LEU A 330 -0.89 -34.46 -28.69
C LEU A 330 -0.80 -34.64 -30.21
N GLN A 331 0.06 -33.86 -30.87
CA GLN A 331 0.35 -34.03 -32.30
C GLN A 331 0.92 -35.43 -32.59
N ASN A 332 1.91 -35.87 -31.80
CA ASN A 332 2.50 -37.21 -31.94
C ASN A 332 1.47 -38.33 -31.73
N LEU A 333 0.59 -38.20 -30.73
CA LEU A 333 -0.48 -39.15 -30.46
C LEU A 333 -1.52 -39.18 -31.60
N HIS A 334 -1.88 -38.02 -32.16
CA HIS A 334 -2.80 -37.92 -33.29
C HIS A 334 -2.27 -38.67 -34.51
N ASP A 335 -1.02 -38.39 -34.85
CA ASP A 335 -0.33 -38.98 -35.99
C ASP A 335 -0.17 -40.49 -35.82
N ALA A 336 0.24 -40.95 -34.63
CA ALA A 336 0.35 -42.37 -34.34
C ALA A 336 -1.00 -43.09 -34.32
N ALA A 337 -2.06 -42.49 -33.77
CA ALA A 337 -3.40 -43.06 -33.78
C ALA A 337 -3.94 -43.23 -35.21
N LYS A 338 -3.65 -42.26 -36.09
CA LYS A 338 -4.02 -42.31 -37.51
C LYS A 338 -3.31 -43.44 -38.24
N ASP A 339 -2.01 -43.61 -38.02
CA ASP A 339 -1.23 -44.68 -38.65
C ASP A 339 -1.62 -46.06 -38.09
N MET A 340 -1.81 -46.16 -36.77
CA MET A 340 -2.30 -47.39 -36.12
C MET A 340 -3.66 -47.82 -36.67
N LYS A 341 -4.59 -46.87 -36.86
CA LYS A 341 -5.91 -47.18 -37.44
C LYS A 341 -5.81 -47.72 -38.87
N LYS A 342 -4.90 -47.18 -39.68
CA LYS A 342 -4.64 -47.70 -41.04
C LYS A 342 -4.09 -49.12 -40.97
N PHE A 343 -3.10 -49.36 -40.11
CA PHE A 343 -2.53 -50.68 -39.90
C PHE A 343 -3.57 -51.71 -39.44
N GLU A 344 -4.40 -51.38 -38.45
CA GLU A 344 -5.50 -52.23 -38.00
C GLU A 344 -6.51 -52.54 -39.11
N THR A 345 -6.80 -51.56 -39.98
CA THR A 345 -7.72 -51.73 -41.11
C THR A 345 -7.14 -52.67 -42.16
N GLU A 346 -5.89 -52.48 -42.58
CA GLU A 346 -5.25 -53.36 -43.54
C GLU A 346 -5.03 -54.77 -42.98
N LEU A 347 -4.69 -54.88 -41.69
CA LEU A 347 -4.56 -56.16 -41.01
C LEU A 347 -5.88 -56.93 -41.01
N ARG A 348 -7.00 -56.24 -40.72
CA ARG A 348 -8.35 -56.82 -40.80
C ARG A 348 -8.72 -57.21 -42.23
N ASN A 349 -8.40 -56.38 -43.21
CA ASN A 349 -8.63 -56.68 -44.63
C ASN A 349 -7.88 -57.95 -45.07
N LEU A 350 -6.64 -58.12 -44.61
CA LEU A 350 -5.85 -59.33 -44.87
C LEU A 350 -6.46 -60.55 -44.16
N GLN A 351 -6.84 -60.41 -42.89
CA GLN A 351 -7.47 -61.50 -42.13
C GLN A 351 -8.76 -61.99 -42.80
N VAL A 352 -9.69 -61.09 -43.15
CA VAL A 352 -10.95 -61.46 -43.82
C VAL A 352 -10.68 -62.13 -45.17
N ALA A 353 -9.71 -61.61 -45.94
CA ALA A 353 -9.35 -62.20 -47.23
C ALA A 353 -8.74 -63.59 -47.07
N LEU A 354 -7.94 -63.81 -46.02
CA LEU A 354 -7.33 -65.09 -45.70
C LEU A 354 -8.37 -66.11 -45.23
N GLU A 355 -9.31 -65.70 -44.37
CA GLU A 355 -10.43 -66.54 -43.93
C GLU A 355 -11.31 -66.95 -45.12
N GLN A 356 -11.64 -66.02 -46.00
CA GLN A 356 -12.37 -66.30 -47.24
C GLN A 356 -11.61 -67.30 -48.12
N ALA A 357 -10.34 -67.03 -48.41
CA ALA A 357 -9.45 -67.91 -49.14
C ALA A 357 -9.34 -69.32 -48.53
N GLN A 358 -9.28 -69.43 -47.20
CA GLN A 358 -9.24 -70.70 -46.48
C GLN A 358 -10.57 -71.46 -46.58
N THR A 359 -11.70 -70.77 -46.42
CA THR A 359 -13.04 -71.37 -46.58
C THR A 359 -13.27 -71.91 -47.99
N THR A 360 -12.87 -71.17 -49.03
CA THR A 360 -12.90 -71.64 -50.43
C THR A 360 -12.04 -72.89 -50.62
N LEU A 361 -10.86 -72.95 -49.98
CA LEU A 361 -9.94 -74.10 -50.05
C LEU A 361 -10.48 -75.34 -49.32
N THR A 362 -11.09 -75.18 -48.14
CA THR A 362 -11.56 -76.29 -47.31
C THR A 362 -13.01 -76.71 -47.56
N SER A 363 -13.67 -76.13 -48.57
CA SER A 363 -15.08 -76.41 -48.87
C SER A 363 -15.29 -77.89 -49.23
N PRO A 364 -16.08 -78.66 -48.45
CA PRO A 364 -16.34 -80.08 -48.71
C PRO A 364 -17.15 -80.31 -49.99
N GLU A 365 -17.83 -79.26 -50.46
CA GLU A 365 -18.73 -79.29 -51.63
C GLU A 365 -17.94 -79.47 -52.94
N VAL A 366 -16.67 -79.06 -52.96
CA VAL A 366 -15.78 -79.16 -54.14
C VAL A 366 -15.57 -80.60 -54.58
N GLY A 367 -15.56 -81.56 -53.64
CA GLY A 367 -15.43 -82.99 -53.94
C GLY A 367 -16.65 -83.60 -54.64
N ARG A 368 -17.79 -82.89 -54.68
CA ARG A 368 -19.05 -83.31 -55.30
C ARG A 368 -19.31 -82.68 -56.67
N LEU A 369 -18.49 -81.72 -57.07
CA LEU A 369 -18.60 -80.99 -58.34
C LEU A 369 -17.95 -81.76 -59.51
N SER A 370 -18.34 -81.45 -60.74
CA SER A 370 -17.69 -82.00 -61.95
C SER A 370 -16.25 -81.50 -62.10
N LEU A 371 -15.41 -82.23 -62.85
CA LEU A 371 -14.01 -81.84 -63.11
C LEU A 371 -13.87 -80.42 -63.68
N LYS A 372 -14.83 -79.97 -64.52
CA LYS A 372 -14.86 -78.62 -65.09
C LYS A 372 -15.16 -77.56 -64.03
N GLU A 373 -16.11 -77.84 -63.14
CA GLU A 373 -16.47 -76.95 -62.02
C GLU A 373 -15.37 -76.92 -60.95
N GLN A 374 -14.70 -78.04 -60.71
CA GLN A 374 -13.53 -78.12 -59.83
C GLN A 374 -12.34 -77.30 -60.36
N LEU A 375 -12.13 -77.29 -61.69
CA LEU A 375 -11.11 -76.45 -62.32
C LEU A 375 -11.47 -74.96 -62.21
N SER A 376 -12.71 -74.57 -62.48
CA SER A 376 -13.15 -73.18 -62.30
C SER A 376 -13.08 -72.73 -60.84
N HIS A 377 -13.44 -73.60 -59.88
CA HIS A 377 -13.32 -73.33 -58.45
C HIS A 377 -11.86 -73.09 -58.03
N ARG A 378 -10.92 -73.89 -58.56
CA ARG A 378 -9.49 -73.72 -58.29
C ARG A 378 -8.87 -72.51 -59.00
N GLN A 379 -9.30 -72.18 -60.21
CA GLN A 379 -8.89 -70.94 -60.88
C GLN A 379 -9.37 -69.71 -60.11
N HIS A 380 -10.60 -69.77 -59.58
CA HIS A 380 -11.11 -68.73 -58.69
C HIS A 380 -10.25 -68.61 -57.41
N LEU A 381 -9.94 -69.73 -56.76
CA LEU A 381 -9.06 -69.77 -55.59
C LEU A 381 -7.65 -69.19 -55.89
N LEU A 382 -7.06 -69.50 -57.04
CA LEU A 382 -5.76 -68.92 -57.45
C LEU A 382 -5.85 -67.40 -57.64
N SER A 383 -6.94 -66.90 -58.24
CA SER A 383 -7.20 -65.47 -58.35
C SER A 383 -7.40 -64.81 -56.97
N GLU A 384 -8.06 -65.49 -56.02
CA GLU A 384 -8.17 -65.04 -54.63
C GLU A 384 -6.79 -64.99 -53.96
N MET A 385 -5.92 -66.00 -54.15
CA MET A 385 -4.54 -66.00 -53.64
C MET A 385 -3.69 -64.88 -54.23
N GLU A 386 -3.79 -64.61 -55.54
CA GLU A 386 -3.07 -63.52 -56.19
C GLU A 386 -3.49 -62.16 -55.61
N SER A 387 -4.75 -62.02 -55.23
CA SER A 387 -5.27 -60.82 -54.57
C SER A 387 -4.75 -60.62 -53.13
N LEU A 388 -4.17 -61.65 -52.49
CA LEU A 388 -3.56 -61.54 -51.16
C LEU A 388 -2.20 -60.84 -51.19
N LYS A 389 -1.42 -60.96 -52.28
CA LYS A 389 -0.10 -60.32 -52.41
C LYS A 389 -0.11 -58.80 -52.17
N PRO A 390 -0.96 -57.99 -52.85
CA PRO A 390 -1.02 -56.55 -52.60
C PRO A 390 -1.52 -56.22 -51.18
N LYS A 391 -2.36 -57.06 -50.57
CA LYS A 391 -2.83 -56.88 -49.18
C LYS A 391 -1.72 -57.13 -48.16
N VAL A 392 -0.91 -58.17 -48.36
CA VAL A 392 0.30 -58.43 -47.55
C VAL A 392 1.28 -57.27 -47.66
N GLN A 393 1.52 -56.76 -48.86
CA GLN A 393 2.37 -55.59 -49.07
C GLN A 393 1.82 -54.33 -48.39
N ALA A 394 0.51 -54.10 -48.44
CA ALA A 394 -0.14 -52.99 -47.75
C ALA A 394 0.05 -53.06 -46.23
N VAL A 395 -0.13 -54.25 -45.63
CA VAL A 395 0.12 -54.47 -44.19
C VAL A 395 1.59 -54.19 -43.84
N GLN A 396 2.54 -54.63 -44.66
CA GLN A 396 3.97 -54.40 -44.43
C GLN A 396 4.34 -52.91 -44.52
N ILE A 397 3.78 -52.20 -45.51
CA ILE A 397 3.97 -50.74 -45.64
C ILE A 397 3.40 -50.03 -44.41
N CYS A 398 2.17 -50.35 -44.01
CA CYS A 398 1.56 -49.77 -42.82
C CYS A 398 2.34 -50.08 -41.54
N GLN A 399 2.86 -51.29 -41.38
CA GLN A 399 3.69 -51.68 -40.24
C GLN A 399 4.99 -50.87 -40.18
N SER A 400 5.67 -50.70 -41.31
CA SER A 400 6.92 -49.91 -41.38
C SER A 400 6.69 -48.40 -41.16
N ALA A 401 5.49 -47.91 -41.42
CA ALA A 401 5.11 -46.51 -41.25
C ALA A 401 4.61 -46.17 -39.83
N LEU A 402 4.51 -47.14 -38.92
CA LEU A 402 4.06 -46.90 -37.55
C LEU A 402 5.07 -46.02 -36.81
N ARG A 403 4.60 -44.85 -36.35
CA ARG A 403 5.37 -43.91 -35.52
C ARG A 403 5.35 -44.33 -34.04
N ILE A 404 5.81 -45.53 -33.77
CA ILE A 404 5.90 -46.07 -32.40
C ILE A 404 7.38 -46.39 -32.07
N PRO A 405 7.80 -46.28 -30.79
CA PRO A 405 9.15 -46.63 -30.37
C PRO A 405 9.53 -48.07 -30.74
N GLU A 406 10.79 -48.31 -31.14
CA GLU A 406 11.25 -49.63 -31.62
C GLU A 406 11.06 -50.75 -30.57
N ASP A 407 11.23 -50.44 -29.28
CA ASP A 407 10.96 -51.33 -28.16
C ASP A 407 9.47 -51.68 -28.02
N ALA A 408 8.57 -50.77 -28.40
CA ALA A 408 7.13 -51.01 -28.44
C ALA A 408 6.71 -51.84 -29.68
N VAL A 409 7.36 -51.67 -30.84
CA VAL A 409 7.05 -52.43 -32.07
C VAL A 409 7.20 -53.94 -31.84
N THR A 410 8.31 -54.35 -31.22
CA THR A 410 8.65 -55.77 -31.03
C THR A 410 7.77 -56.48 -30.00
N SER A 411 7.12 -55.73 -29.11
CA SER A 411 6.22 -56.26 -28.09
C SER A 411 4.74 -56.17 -28.46
N LEU A 412 4.41 -55.49 -29.58
CA LEU A 412 3.05 -55.18 -29.97
C LEU A 412 2.28 -56.44 -30.44
N PRO A 413 1.14 -56.79 -29.82
CA PRO A 413 0.33 -57.94 -30.26
C PRO A 413 -0.13 -57.84 -31.72
N LEU A 414 -0.44 -56.64 -32.20
CA LEU A 414 -0.82 -56.40 -33.59
C LEU A 414 0.32 -56.68 -34.58
N CYS A 415 1.58 -56.36 -34.23
CA CYS A 415 2.73 -56.69 -35.07
C CYS A 415 2.95 -58.22 -35.13
N HIS A 416 2.80 -58.91 -34.01
CA HIS A 416 2.83 -60.38 -33.98
C HIS A 416 1.70 -61.00 -34.82
N ALA A 417 0.49 -60.44 -34.73
CA ALA A 417 -0.64 -60.90 -35.53
C ALA A 417 -0.40 -60.68 -37.04
N ALA A 418 0.17 -59.53 -37.42
CA ALA A 418 0.56 -59.25 -38.80
C ALA A 418 1.57 -60.26 -39.32
N LEU A 419 2.62 -60.56 -38.56
CA LEU A 419 3.62 -61.56 -38.95
C LEU A 419 2.97 -62.94 -39.18
N ARG A 420 2.12 -63.40 -38.25
CA ARG A 420 1.40 -64.67 -38.41
C ARG A 420 0.52 -64.71 -39.64
N LEU A 421 -0.28 -63.65 -39.89
CA LEU A 421 -1.16 -63.59 -41.06
C LEU A 421 -0.36 -63.55 -42.38
N GLN A 422 0.82 -62.92 -42.40
CA GLN A 422 1.71 -62.93 -43.56
C GLN A 422 2.29 -64.34 -43.83
N GLU A 423 2.70 -65.06 -42.79
CA GLU A 423 3.16 -66.45 -42.87
C GLU A 423 2.04 -67.38 -43.34
N GLU A 424 0.82 -67.22 -42.81
CA GLU A 424 -0.35 -68.00 -43.19
C GLU A 424 -0.78 -67.73 -44.64
N ALA A 425 -0.80 -66.47 -45.08
CA ALA A 425 -1.05 -66.11 -46.47
C ALA A 425 -0.02 -66.76 -47.41
N SER A 426 1.25 -66.74 -47.02
CA SER A 426 2.32 -67.41 -47.76
C SER A 426 2.09 -68.91 -47.83
N ARG A 427 1.80 -69.57 -46.70
CA ARG A 427 1.53 -71.02 -46.64
C ARG A 427 0.30 -71.42 -47.47
N LEU A 428 -0.76 -70.61 -47.41
CA LEU A 428 -1.99 -70.85 -48.16
C LEU A 428 -1.75 -70.74 -49.67
N GLN A 429 -0.99 -69.73 -50.09
CA GLN A 429 -0.59 -69.57 -51.49
C GLN A 429 0.23 -70.78 -51.99
N HIS A 430 1.20 -71.27 -51.21
CA HIS A 430 1.97 -72.47 -51.56
C HIS A 430 1.08 -73.72 -51.66
N THR A 431 0.15 -73.89 -50.72
CA THR A 431 -0.78 -75.02 -50.69
C THR A 431 -1.74 -75.00 -51.89
N ALA A 432 -2.31 -73.84 -52.22
CA ALA A 432 -3.20 -73.67 -53.37
C ALA A 432 -2.47 -74.00 -54.69
N ILE A 433 -1.24 -73.51 -54.87
CA ILE A 433 -0.41 -73.81 -56.05
C ILE A 433 -0.13 -75.33 -56.15
N GLN A 434 0.26 -75.97 -55.04
CA GLN A 434 0.50 -77.42 -55.02
C GLN A 434 -0.76 -78.22 -55.38
N GLN A 435 -1.92 -77.88 -54.81
CA GLN A 435 -3.18 -78.56 -55.14
C GLN A 435 -3.61 -78.35 -56.60
N CYS A 436 -3.33 -77.19 -57.18
CA CYS A 436 -3.57 -76.93 -58.60
C CYS A 436 -2.64 -77.79 -59.50
N ASN A 437 -1.35 -77.87 -59.17
CA ASN A 437 -0.37 -78.66 -59.92
C ASN A 437 -0.69 -80.17 -59.91
N ILE A 438 -1.14 -80.71 -58.76
CA ILE A 438 -1.49 -82.14 -58.62
C ILE A 438 -2.68 -82.53 -59.52
N MET A 439 -3.60 -81.62 -59.83
CA MET A 439 -4.78 -81.90 -60.67
C MET A 439 -4.65 -81.50 -62.14
N GLN A 440 -3.69 -80.65 -62.50
CA GLN A 440 -3.30 -80.45 -63.89
C GLN A 440 -2.52 -81.65 -64.45
N ALA A 441 -1.74 -82.35 -63.61
CA ALA A 441 -1.04 -83.57 -64.00
C ALA A 441 -1.94 -84.70 -64.59
N PRO A 442 -3.14 -85.01 -64.04
CA PRO A 442 -4.05 -85.97 -64.67
C PRO A 442 -4.81 -85.41 -65.88
N THR A 443 -5.02 -84.10 -66.03
CA THR A 443 -5.68 -83.55 -67.23
C THR A 443 -4.76 -83.51 -68.45
N GLU A 444 -3.44 -83.32 -68.25
CA GLU A 444 -2.44 -83.49 -69.30
C GLU A 444 -2.26 -84.96 -69.70
N LEU A 445 -2.33 -85.90 -68.73
CA LEU A 445 -2.34 -87.34 -69.04
C LEU A 445 -3.62 -87.79 -69.78
N PHE A 446 -4.79 -87.22 -69.46
CA PHE A 446 -6.03 -87.47 -70.21
C PHE A 446 -6.07 -86.75 -71.57
N SER A 447 -5.31 -85.66 -71.78
CA SER A 447 -5.21 -85.02 -73.09
C SER A 447 -4.23 -85.73 -74.05
N ILE A 448 -3.40 -86.63 -73.54
CA ILE A 448 -2.50 -87.49 -74.33
C ILE A 448 -3.16 -88.85 -74.65
N HIS A 449 -4.25 -89.23 -73.98
CA HIS A 449 -5.06 -90.41 -74.30
C HIS A 449 -6.54 -90.05 -74.41
N GLN A 450 -6.90 -89.57 -75.61
CA GLN A 450 -8.17 -89.75 -76.34
C GLN A 450 -9.50 -89.59 -75.60
#